data_AF-A0A7S0GDN6-F1
#
_entry.id   AF-A0A7S0GDN6-F1
#
_cell.length_a   1.000
_cell.length_b   1.000
_cell.length_c   1.000
_cell.angle_alpha   90.00
_cell.angle_beta   90.00
_cell.angle_gamma   90.00
#
_symmetry.space_group_name_H-M   'P 1'
#
loop_
_entity.id
_entity.type
_entity.pdbx_description
1 polymer ?
#
loop_
_entity_poly.entity_id
_entity_poly.type
_entity_poly.pdbx_seq_one_letter_code
_entity_poly.pdbx_strand_id
1 'polypeptide(L)'
;VLWPSSSSIAEHLLMDVGQNRILEDSEEKDSEQATKNGPLAGLTVLELGAGTGLVSIAAALGGAKSVIATDYESVPLKLLTYALEELNVRTDAPPPIIKT
;
A
#
# COMPACT_ATOMS: atom_id res chain seq x y z
N VAL A 1 -7.57 -12.48 12.10
CA VAL A 1 -6.64 -13.53 11.62
C VAL A 1 -6.10 -13.13 10.27
N LEU A 2 -4.87 -13.49 9.93
CA LEU A 2 -4.34 -13.27 8.59
C LEU A 2 -4.66 -14.49 7.71
N TRP A 3 -5.36 -14.26 6.61
CA TRP A 3 -5.67 -15.32 5.65
C TRP A 3 -4.50 -15.49 4.68
N PRO A 4 -4.10 -16.74 4.33
CA PRO A 4 -3.02 -16.96 3.37
C PRO A 4 -3.24 -16.23 2.02
N SER A 5 -4.49 -16.14 1.56
CA SER A 5 -4.85 -15.40 0.34
C SER A 5 -4.50 -13.92 0.40
N SER A 6 -4.69 -13.27 1.56
CA SER A 6 -4.33 -11.88 1.77
C SER A 6 -2.82 -11.67 1.60
N SER A 7 -2.02 -12.62 2.10
CA SER A 7 -0.56 -12.59 1.91
C SER A 7 -0.17 -12.77 0.45
N SER A 8 -0.78 -13.70 -0.28
CA SER A 8 -0.47 -13.92 -1.70
C SER A 8 -0.81 -12.71 -2.57
N ILE A 9 -1.94 -12.04 -2.30
CA ILE A 9 -2.30 -10.80 -3.01
C ILE A 9 -1.31 -9.68 -2.66
N ALA A 10 -1.02 -9.49 -1.38
CA ALA A 10 -0.07 -8.46 -0.95
C ALA A 10 1.31 -8.66 -1.57
N GLU A 11 1.82 -9.90 -1.60
CA GLU A 11 3.08 -10.23 -2.26
C GLU A 11 3.03 -9.91 -3.75
N HIS A 12 1.97 -10.34 -4.45
CA HIS A 12 1.79 -10.06 -5.87
C HIS A 12 1.79 -8.56 -6.19
N LEU A 13 1.12 -7.74 -5.36
CA LEU A 13 1.10 -6.28 -5.53
C LEU A 13 2.48 -5.63 -5.31
N LEU A 14 3.36 -6.28 -4.55
CA LEU A 14 4.67 -5.77 -4.19
C LEU A 14 5.81 -6.33 -5.07
N MET A 15 5.58 -7.40 -5.84
CA MET A 15 6.61 -8.05 -6.68
C MET A 15 7.31 -7.07 -7.64
N ASP A 16 6.60 -6.08 -8.17
CA ASP A 16 7.14 -5.13 -9.15
C ASP A 16 7.65 -3.82 -8.51
N VAL A 17 7.43 -3.61 -7.20
CA VAL A 17 7.77 -2.38 -6.47
C VAL A 17 9.30 -2.24 -6.23
N GLY A 18 10.08 -3.28 -6.55
CA GLY A 18 11.54 -3.32 -6.38
C GLY A 18 12.36 -3.42 -7.68
N GLN A 19 11.81 -3.90 -8.80
CA GLN A 19 12.61 -4.14 -10.02
C GLN A 19 13.00 -2.85 -10.75
N ASN A 20 12.19 -1.79 -10.66
CA ASN A 20 12.49 -0.52 -11.35
C ASN A 20 13.56 0.35 -10.68
N ARG A 21 14.00 0.03 -9.44
CA ARG A 21 15.09 0.80 -8.80
C ARG A 21 16.48 0.50 -9.36
N ILE A 22 16.69 -0.67 -9.97
CA ILE A 22 18.02 -1.08 -10.46
C ILE A 22 18.35 -0.45 -11.84
N LEU A 23 17.36 0.13 -12.53
CA LEU A 23 17.55 0.70 -13.88
C LEU A 23 17.62 2.24 -13.91
N GLU A 24 17.41 2.93 -12.78
CA GLU A 24 17.37 4.40 -12.70
C GLU A 24 18.64 5.04 -12.09
N ASP A 25 19.71 4.27 -11.83
CA ASP A 25 20.99 4.79 -11.32
C ASP A 25 21.79 5.62 -12.37
N SER A 26 21.19 5.92 -13.52
CA SER A 26 21.79 6.78 -14.54
C SER A 26 20.74 7.72 -15.14
N GLU A 27 20.31 8.72 -14.37
CA GLU A 27 20.15 10.13 -14.77
C GLU A 27 19.34 10.90 -13.72
N GLU A 28 19.93 11.95 -13.15
CA GLU A 28 19.23 12.98 -12.36
C GLU A 28 18.14 13.66 -13.22
N LYS A 29 16.86 13.33 -13.02
CA LYS A 29 15.73 14.22 -13.37
C LYS A 29 14.52 14.06 -12.44
N ASP A 30 14.15 15.20 -11.87
CA ASP A 30 12.83 15.65 -11.40
C ASP A 30 12.14 14.91 -10.24
N SER A 31 11.98 15.66 -9.15
CA SER A 31 11.34 15.35 -7.86
C SER A 31 9.84 15.00 -7.90
N GLU A 32 9.27 14.68 -9.05
CA GLU A 32 7.86 14.28 -9.24
C GLU A 32 7.68 12.81 -9.70
N GLN A 33 8.78 12.10 -9.98
CA GLN A 33 8.75 10.79 -10.65
C GLN A 33 8.52 9.59 -9.69
N ALA A 34 8.71 9.74 -8.38
CA ALA A 34 8.69 8.64 -7.41
C ALA A 34 7.32 7.96 -7.20
N THR A 35 6.26 8.44 -7.85
CA THR A 35 4.87 7.93 -7.71
C THR A 35 4.43 6.97 -8.82
N LYS A 36 5.29 6.67 -9.80
CA LYS A 36 4.87 6.00 -11.06
C LYS A 36 5.24 4.53 -11.22
N ASN A 37 5.91 3.91 -10.25
CA ASN A 37 6.50 2.58 -10.45
C ASN A 37 5.87 1.53 -9.54
N GLY A 38 4.66 1.08 -9.89
CA GLY A 38 3.96 -0.03 -9.24
C GLY A 38 2.66 -0.39 -9.95
N PRO A 39 2.13 -1.63 -9.82
CA PRO A 39 0.98 -2.10 -10.58
C PRO A 39 -0.31 -1.30 -10.31
N LEU A 40 -0.35 -0.52 -9.22
CA LEU A 40 -1.48 0.31 -8.84
C LEU A 40 -1.19 1.81 -8.92
N ALA A 41 -0.05 2.20 -9.52
CA ALA A 41 0.40 3.58 -9.61
C ALA A 41 -0.70 4.53 -10.14
N GLY A 42 -1.05 5.53 -9.32
CA GLY A 42 -2.03 6.56 -9.69
C GLY A 42 -3.50 6.12 -9.61
N LEU A 43 -3.79 4.86 -9.28
CA LEU A 43 -5.16 4.35 -9.17
C LEU A 43 -5.78 4.64 -7.80
N THR A 44 -7.11 4.76 -7.76
CA THR A 44 -7.90 4.71 -6.53
C THR A 44 -8.44 3.29 -6.35
N VAL A 45 -8.17 2.68 -5.20
CA VAL A 45 -8.49 1.29 -4.91
C VAL A 45 -9.59 1.21 -3.84
N LEU A 46 -10.55 0.30 -4.02
CA LEU A 46 -11.54 -0.07 -3.01
C LEU A 46 -11.32 -1.54 -2.64
N GLU A 47 -11.05 -1.82 -1.37
CA GLU A 47 -10.98 -3.17 -0.83
C GLU A 47 -12.26 -3.52 -0.07
N LEU A 48 -12.84 -4.69 -0.39
CA LEU A 48 -14.01 -5.24 0.30
C LEU A 48 -13.57 -6.38 1.22
N GLY A 49 -13.98 -6.34 2.49
CA GLY A 49 -13.58 -7.34 3.48
C GLY A 49 -12.10 -7.24 3.83
N ALA A 50 -11.65 -6.03 4.16
CA ALA A 50 -10.24 -5.71 4.37
C ALA A 50 -9.58 -6.53 5.48
N GLY A 51 -10.36 -7.05 6.44
CA GLY A 51 -9.84 -7.77 7.60
C GLY A 51 -8.77 -6.94 8.30
N THR A 52 -7.56 -7.49 8.45
CA THR A 52 -6.45 -6.78 9.09
C THR A 52 -5.88 -5.63 8.25
N GLY A 53 -6.31 -5.47 7.00
CA GLY A 53 -5.89 -4.40 6.10
C GLY A 53 -4.53 -4.62 5.43
N LEU A 54 -4.01 -5.84 5.41
CA LEU A 54 -2.70 -6.14 4.78
C LEU A 54 -2.69 -5.77 3.29
N VAL A 55 -3.74 -6.13 2.55
CA VAL A 55 -3.83 -5.84 1.11
C VAL A 55 -4.04 -4.34 0.88
N SER A 56 -4.83 -3.66 1.70
CA SER A 56 -4.94 -2.19 1.67
C SER A 56 -3.58 -1.51 1.82
N ILE A 57 -2.78 -1.93 2.80
CA ILE A 57 -1.42 -1.41 3.01
C ILE A 57 -0.53 -1.74 1.81
N ALA A 58 -0.53 -2.99 1.35
CA ALA A 58 0.25 -3.39 0.18
C ALA A 58 -0.14 -2.63 -1.08
N ALA A 59 -1.43 -2.34 -1.27
CA ALA A 59 -1.92 -1.57 -2.40
C ALA A 59 -1.42 -0.12 -2.37
N ALA A 60 -1.44 0.51 -1.19
CA ALA A 60 -0.90 1.84 -1.00
C ALA A 60 0.62 1.89 -1.23
N LEU A 61 1.35 0.91 -0.70
CA LEU A 61 2.80 0.75 -0.94
C LEU A 61 3.11 0.41 -2.42
N GLY A 62 2.18 -0.25 -3.11
CA GLY A 62 2.21 -0.56 -4.55
C GLY A 62 1.92 0.65 -5.45
N GLY A 63 1.85 1.85 -4.89
CA GLY A 63 1.72 3.12 -5.63
C GLY A 63 0.29 3.62 -5.81
N ALA A 64 -0.71 2.99 -5.18
CA ALA A 64 -2.07 3.49 -5.25
C ALA A 64 -2.14 4.94 -4.74
N LYS A 65 -2.84 5.81 -5.49
CA LYS A 65 -3.08 7.21 -5.12
C LYS A 65 -3.89 7.31 -3.83
N SER A 66 -4.86 6.43 -3.67
CA SER A 66 -5.67 6.32 -2.46
C SER A 66 -6.31 4.94 -2.36
N VAL A 67 -6.46 4.45 -1.13
CA VAL A 67 -7.15 3.18 -0.84
C VAL A 67 -8.34 3.45 0.08
N ILE A 68 -9.48 2.83 -0.22
CA ILE A 68 -10.66 2.79 0.65
C ILE A 68 -10.81 1.35 1.11
N ALA A 69 -10.57 1.10 2.39
CA ALA A 69 -10.70 -0.21 3.01
C ALA A 69 -12.08 -0.31 3.64
N THR A 70 -12.82 -1.37 3.33
CA THR A 70 -14.13 -1.60 3.93
C THR A 70 -14.20 -2.98 4.54
N ASP A 71 -14.90 -3.10 5.67
CA ASP A 71 -15.22 -4.37 6.29
C ASP A 71 -16.62 -4.28 6.92
N TYR A 72 -17.25 -5.42 7.14
CA TYR A 72 -18.54 -5.48 7.82
C TYR A 72 -18.39 -5.13 9.31
N GLU A 73 -17.29 -5.58 9.93
CA GLU A 73 -17.02 -5.30 11.34
C GLU A 73 -16.12 -4.08 11.50
N SER A 74 -16.31 -3.32 12.57
CA SER A 74 -15.47 -2.14 12.85
C SER A 74 -14.12 -2.49 13.48
N VAL A 75 -14.01 -3.65 14.13
CA VAL A 75 -12.78 -4.07 14.84
C VAL A 75 -11.58 -4.23 13.89
N PRO A 76 -11.70 -4.90 12.73
CA PRO A 76 -10.59 -5.03 11.78
C PRO A 76 -10.13 -3.67 11.22
N LEU A 77 -11.08 -2.76 10.94
CA LEU A 77 -10.75 -1.40 10.48
C LEU A 77 -10.00 -0.59 11.54
N LYS A 78 -10.36 -0.70 12.83
CA LYS A 78 -9.60 -0.08 13.93
C LYS A 78 -8.18 -0.59 14.02
N LEU A 79 -7.97 -1.89 13.79
CA LEU A 79 -6.64 -2.50 13.76
C LEU A 79 -5.81 -1.93 12.58
N LEU A 80 -6.43 -1.76 11.42
CA LEU A 80 -5.79 -1.11 10.28
C LEU A 80 -5.44 0.36 10.59
N THR A 81 -6.36 1.13 11.16
CA THR A 81 -6.07 2.52 11.58
C THR A 81 -4.88 2.58 12.54
N TYR A 82 -4.86 1.71 13.56
CA TYR A 82 -3.74 1.60 14.49
C TYR A 82 -2.43 1.27 13.78
N ALA A 83 -2.44 0.32 12.85
CA ALA A 83 -1.25 -0.05 12.09
C ALA A 83 -0.73 1.12 11.24
N LEU A 84 -1.61 1.92 10.64
CA LEU A 84 -1.23 3.11 9.85
C LEU A 84 -0.59 4.18 10.73
N GLU A 85 -1.16 4.43 11.91
CA GLU A 85 -0.60 5.39 12.88
C GLU A 85 0.79 4.97 13.36
N GLU A 86 1.00 3.67 13.63
CA GLU A 86 2.29 3.12 14.10
C GLU A 86 3.34 3.00 12.98
N LEU A 87 2.94 2.69 11.74
CA LEU A 87 3.84 2.60 10.59
C LEU A 87 4.46 3.95 10.25
N ASN A 88 3.69 5.03 10.38
CA ASN A 88 4.14 6.40 10.19
C ASN A 88 5.26 6.84 11.14
N VAL A 89 5.42 6.17 12.28
CA VAL A 89 6.46 6.49 13.26
C VAL A 89 7.82 5.90 12.86
N ARG A 90 7.84 4.91 11.96
CA ARG A 90 9.03 4.09 11.68
C ARG A 90 9.66 4.31 10.32
N THR A 91 8.98 4.99 9.38
CA THR A 91 9.51 5.21 8.02
C THR A 91 9.65 6.70 7.72
N ASP A 92 10.73 7.08 7.05
CA ASP A 92 10.95 8.41 6.46
C ASP A 92 10.07 8.67 5.22
N ALA A 93 9.36 7.64 4.74
CA ALA A 93 8.40 7.72 3.65
C ALA A 93 7.08 8.39 4.09
N PRO A 94 6.42 9.13 3.17
CA PRO A 94 5.10 9.69 3.45
C PRO A 94 4.06 8.59 3.73
N PRO A 95 3.10 8.82 4.65
CA PRO A 95 2.04 7.87 4.97
C PRO A 95 1.32 7.33 3.72
N PRO A 96 1.00 6.03 3.68
CA PRO A 96 0.02 5.53 2.73
C PRO A 96 -1.36 6.17 2.99
N ILE A 97 -1.99 6.72 1.94
CA ILE A 97 -3.32 7.37 2.03
C ILE A 97 -4.40 6.28 1.99
N ILE A 98 -4.83 5.82 3.16
CA ILE A 98 -5.89 4.82 3.33
C ILE A 98 -7.04 5.42 4.14
N LYS A 99 -8.28 5.22 3.67
CA LYS A 99 -9.51 5.57 4.38
C LYS A 99 -10.25 4.29 4.75
N THR A 100 -10.70 4.19 6.00
CA THR A 100 -11.51 3.08 6.53
C THR A 100 -12.95 3.48 6.73
#